data_AF-A0A1I1Z5V4-F1
#
_entry.id   AF-A0A1I1Z5V4-F1
#
_cell.length_a   1.000
_cell.length_b   1.000
_cell.length_c   1.000
_cell.angle_alpha   90.00
_cell.angle_beta   90.00
_cell.angle_gamma   90.00
#
_symmetry.space_group_name_H-M   'P 1'
#
loop_
_entity.id
_entity.type
_entity.pdbx_description
1 polymer ?
#
loop_
_entity_poly.entity_id
_entity_poly.type
_entity_poly.pdbx_seq_one_letter_code
_entity_poly.pdbx_strand_id
1 'polypeptide(L)'
;MDVSELRKNAKVQLDGQPYVVVEFLFVKPGKGQGLYKCKLKNMITGAVLDRTWRSGEKFDPANVESRKMQYLFKDQNGFTFMDNESYEQVALADEIVGDDAAFLLDQISVDVLFYNDRPVGVTLPSHIVMTITECEPGVKGDTATNATKNAVVETGHKIQVPLFIREGDKVKIDTRTGAYVERINT
;
A
#
# COMPACT_ATOMS: atom_id res chain seq x y z
N MET A 1 -5.57 -20.09 -17.74
CA MET A 1 -6.77 -20.01 -16.88
C MET A 1 -7.97 -19.67 -17.75
N ASP A 2 -9.03 -20.49 -17.72
CA ASP A 2 -10.26 -20.16 -18.45
C ASP A 2 -11.05 -19.05 -17.73
N VAL A 3 -11.82 -18.24 -18.46
CA VAL A 3 -12.68 -17.19 -17.90
C VAL A 3 -13.67 -17.72 -16.84
N SER A 4 -14.10 -18.98 -16.95
CA SER A 4 -14.97 -19.62 -15.98
C SER A 4 -14.30 -19.89 -14.62
N GLU A 5 -12.97 -19.86 -14.57
CA GLU A 5 -12.18 -20.00 -13.33
C GLU A 5 -11.95 -18.64 -12.64
N LEU A 6 -12.35 -17.52 -13.26
CA LEU A 6 -12.26 -16.22 -12.62
C LEU A 6 -13.18 -16.16 -11.40
N ARG A 7 -12.63 -15.63 -10.32
CA ARG A 7 -13.32 -15.38 -9.04
C ARG A 7 -12.59 -14.25 -8.33
N LYS A 8 -13.20 -13.71 -7.28
CA LYS A 8 -12.53 -12.73 -6.42
C LYS A 8 -11.16 -13.27 -5.96
N ASN A 9 -10.15 -12.41 -5.99
CA ASN A 9 -8.73 -12.68 -5.72
C ASN A 9 -7.99 -13.52 -6.78
N ALA A 10 -8.62 -13.90 -7.90
CA ALA A 10 -7.88 -14.49 -9.01
C ALA A 10 -6.86 -13.48 -9.56
N LYS A 11 -5.62 -13.93 -9.79
CA LYS A 11 -4.50 -13.15 -10.31
C LYS A 11 -4.28 -13.52 -11.78
N VAL A 12 -4.40 -12.54 -12.67
CA VAL A 12 -4.29 -12.75 -14.11
C VAL A 12 -3.40 -11.71 -14.74
N GLN A 13 -2.70 -12.10 -15.80
CA GLN A 13 -1.96 -11.18 -16.64
C GLN A 13 -2.88 -10.66 -17.75
N LEU A 14 -2.94 -9.34 -17.89
CA LEU A 14 -3.69 -8.66 -18.94
C LEU A 14 -2.79 -7.57 -19.52
N ASP A 15 -2.68 -7.51 -20.84
CA ASP A 15 -1.88 -6.50 -21.54
C ASP A 15 -0.43 -6.40 -21.00
N GLY A 16 0.14 -7.54 -20.58
CA GLY A 16 1.50 -7.64 -20.04
C GLY A 16 1.67 -7.19 -18.58
N GLN A 17 0.57 -6.90 -17.87
CA GLN A 17 0.60 -6.43 -16.48
C GLN A 17 -0.20 -7.34 -15.55
N PRO A 18 0.17 -7.43 -14.25
CA PRO A 18 -0.54 -8.26 -13.30
C PRO A 18 -1.77 -7.54 -12.73
N TYR A 19 -2.91 -8.24 -12.75
CA TYR A 19 -4.17 -7.78 -12.19
C TYR A 19 -4.72 -8.79 -11.18
N VAL A 20 -5.41 -8.29 -10.17
CA VAL A 20 -6.21 -9.08 -9.24
C VAL A 20 -7.69 -8.75 -9.43
N VAL A 21 -8.53 -9.78 -9.50
CA VAL A 21 -9.99 -9.62 -9.55
C VAL A 21 -10.49 -9.15 -8.19
N VAL A 22 -11.03 -7.94 -8.11
CA VAL A 22 -11.60 -7.39 -6.85
C VAL A 22 -13.10 -7.62 -6.75
N GLU A 23 -13.81 -7.61 -7.88
CA GLU A 23 -15.22 -7.97 -7.97
C GLU A 23 -15.47 -8.86 -9.18
N PHE A 24 -16.40 -9.81 -9.04
CA PHE A 24 -16.74 -10.77 -10.07
C PHE A 24 -18.26 -11.00 -10.07
N LEU A 25 -18.86 -10.96 -11.26
CA LEU A 25 -20.27 -11.24 -11.48
C LEU A 25 -20.45 -12.06 -12.77
N PHE A 26 -20.96 -13.27 -12.62
CA PHE A 26 -21.40 -14.08 -13.75
C PHE A 26 -22.90 -13.86 -14.03
N VAL A 27 -23.23 -13.52 -15.26
CA VAL A 27 -24.61 -13.32 -15.73
C VAL A 27 -24.90 -14.31 -16.85
N LYS A 28 -25.89 -15.19 -16.64
CA LYS A 28 -26.42 -16.07 -17.68
C LYS A 28 -27.70 -15.44 -18.28
N PRO A 29 -27.65 -14.87 -19.49
CA PRO A 29 -28.85 -14.31 -20.10
C PRO A 29 -29.82 -15.43 -20.52
N GLY A 30 -31.12 -15.14 -20.53
CA GLY A 30 -32.15 -16.10 -20.94
C GLY A 30 -31.99 -16.63 -22.37
N LYS A 31 -31.30 -15.88 -23.23
CA LYS A 31 -30.78 -16.30 -24.54
C LYS A 31 -29.37 -15.73 -24.74
N GLY A 32 -28.43 -16.53 -25.21
CA GLY A 32 -27.05 -16.12 -25.53
C GLY A 32 -25.98 -16.74 -24.61
N GLN A 33 -24.72 -16.38 -24.86
CA GLN A 33 -23.57 -16.83 -24.06
C GLN A 33 -23.52 -16.12 -22.70
N GLY A 34 -22.97 -16.79 -21.69
CA GLY A 34 -22.74 -16.21 -20.37
C GLY A 34 -21.75 -15.04 -20.42
N LEU A 35 -21.97 -14.06 -19.54
CA LEU A 35 -21.14 -12.87 -19.41
C LEU A 35 -20.42 -12.87 -18.06
N TYR A 36 -19.12 -12.60 -18.09
CA TYR A 36 -18.26 -12.54 -16.91
C TYR A 36 -17.84 -11.09 -16.73
N LYS A 37 -18.51 -10.38 -15.84
CA LYS A 37 -18.19 -8.98 -15.52
C LYS A 37 -17.24 -8.96 -14.34
N CYS A 38 -16.08 -8.34 -14.51
CA CYS A 38 -15.08 -8.24 -13.46
C CYS A 38 -14.63 -6.81 -13.29
N LYS A 39 -14.41 -6.43 -12.04
CA LYS A 39 -13.58 -5.28 -11.70
C LYS A 39 -12.22 -5.81 -11.28
N LEU A 40 -11.18 -5.31 -11.91
CA LEU A 40 -9.80 -5.74 -11.75
C LEU A 40 -9.00 -4.58 -11.19
N LYS A 41 -8.07 -4.87 -10.28
CA LYS A 41 -7.10 -3.88 -9.79
C LYS A 41 -5.73 -4.25 -10.30
N ASN A 42 -5.06 -3.32 -10.97
CA ASN A 42 -3.66 -3.48 -11.36
C ASN A 42 -2.83 -3.58 -10.08
N MET A 43 -1.99 -4.61 -9.97
CA MET A 43 -1.25 -4.87 -8.74
C MET A 43 -0.01 -3.98 -8.59
N ILE A 44 0.45 -3.34 -9.67
CA ILE A 44 1.57 -2.40 -9.66
C ILE A 44 1.06 -0.98 -9.43
N THR A 45 0.13 -0.51 -10.27
CA THR A 45 -0.32 0.89 -10.26
C THR A 45 -1.52 1.14 -9.36
N GLY A 46 -2.19 0.09 -8.88
CA GLY A 46 -3.43 0.20 -8.12
C GLY A 46 -4.66 0.62 -8.93
N ALA A 47 -4.52 0.93 -10.22
CA ALA A 47 -5.60 1.37 -11.10
C ALA A 47 -6.70 0.30 -11.22
N VAL A 48 -7.95 0.72 -11.24
CA VAL A 48 -9.10 -0.17 -11.34
C VAL A 48 -9.65 -0.17 -12.77
N LEU A 49 -9.92 -1.36 -13.30
CA LEU A 49 -10.42 -1.59 -14.64
C LEU A 49 -11.68 -2.46 -14.59
N ASP A 50 -12.76 -2.01 -15.23
CA ASP A 50 -13.96 -2.80 -15.44
C ASP A 50 -13.90 -3.48 -16.83
N ARG A 51 -13.97 -4.82 -16.85
CA ARG A 51 -13.95 -5.62 -18.08
C ARG A 51 -15.06 -6.65 -18.06
N THR A 52 -15.61 -6.93 -19.24
CA THR A 52 -16.60 -7.98 -19.44
C THR A 52 -16.12 -8.93 -20.52
N TRP A 53 -16.15 -10.22 -20.21
CA TRP A 53 -15.77 -11.29 -21.14
C TRP A 53 -16.94 -12.23 -21.42
N ARG A 54 -16.83 -12.98 -22.52
CA ARG A 54 -17.72 -14.09 -22.88
C ARG A 54 -17.03 -15.41 -22.58
N SER A 55 -17.79 -16.49 -22.53
CA SER A 55 -17.25 -17.84 -22.36
C SER A 55 -16.19 -18.17 -23.43
N GLY A 56 -15.12 -18.87 -23.02
CA GLY A 56 -14.05 -19.33 -23.91
C GLY A 56 -12.81 -18.42 -23.96
N GLU A 57 -12.86 -17.25 -23.32
CA GLU A 57 -11.68 -16.41 -23.16
C GLU A 57 -10.66 -17.07 -22.21
N LYS A 58 -9.38 -16.97 -22.55
CA LYS A 58 -8.28 -17.52 -21.76
C LYS A 58 -7.35 -16.42 -21.30
N PHE A 59 -6.85 -16.59 -20.08
CA PHE A 59 -5.91 -15.68 -19.44
C PHE A 59 -4.64 -16.42 -19.06
N ASP A 60 -3.52 -15.72 -19.17
CA ASP A 60 -2.27 -16.15 -18.57
C ASP A 60 -2.32 -15.88 -17.06
N PRO A 61 -1.84 -16.81 -16.22
CA PRO A 61 -1.72 -16.55 -14.80
C PRO A 61 -0.64 -15.49 -14.56
N ALA A 62 -0.91 -14.54 -13.66
CA ALA A 62 0.13 -13.61 -13.23
C ALA A 62 1.03 -14.31 -12.19
N ASN A 63 2.33 -14.39 -12.46
CA ASN A 63 3.31 -14.84 -11.47
C ASN A 63 3.62 -13.71 -10.48
N VAL A 64 2.81 -13.62 -9.44
CA VAL A 64 2.92 -12.59 -8.40
C VAL A 64 2.98 -13.19 -7.00
N GLU A 65 3.97 -12.74 -6.25
CA GLU A 65 4.26 -13.20 -4.90
C GLU A 65 4.37 -11.99 -3.97
N SER A 66 3.83 -12.10 -2.76
CA SER A 66 3.99 -11.07 -1.73
C SER A 66 4.87 -11.66 -0.65
N ARG A 67 6.01 -11.04 -0.38
CA ARG A 67 6.96 -11.48 0.64
C ARG A 67 6.97 -10.50 1.79
N LYS A 68 6.99 -11.03 3.02
CA LYS A 68 7.14 -10.21 4.22
C LYS A 68 8.61 -9.89 4.40
N MET A 69 8.94 -8.61 4.30
CA MET A 69 10.30 -8.13 4.41
C MET A 69 10.39 -7.06 5.49
N GLN A 70 11.61 -6.83 5.96
CA GLN A 70 11.93 -5.80 6.94
C GLN A 70 12.78 -4.72 6.29
N TYR A 71 12.38 -3.46 6.44
CA TYR A 71 13.18 -2.35 5.96
C TYR A 71 14.46 -2.20 6.81
N LEU A 72 15.59 -2.02 6.14
CA LEU A 72 16.90 -1.88 6.78
C LEU A 72 17.39 -0.43 6.77
N PHE A 73 17.61 0.14 5.58
CA PHE A 73 18.15 1.48 5.41
C PHE A 73 17.98 1.94 3.95
N LYS A 74 18.22 3.23 3.72
CA LYS A 74 18.32 3.83 2.39
C LYS A 74 19.77 4.16 2.06
N ASP A 75 20.20 3.83 0.85
CA ASP A 75 21.52 4.21 0.31
C ASP A 75 21.39 4.84 -1.10
N GLN A 76 22.50 4.89 -1.86
CA GLN A 76 22.52 5.44 -3.21
C GLN A 76 21.75 4.59 -4.24
N ASN A 77 21.49 3.32 -3.93
CA ASN A 77 20.81 2.36 -4.81
C ASN A 77 19.30 2.27 -4.51
N GLY A 78 18.83 2.94 -3.46
CA GLY A 78 17.42 3.00 -3.07
C GLY A 78 17.19 2.51 -1.64
N PHE A 79 16.03 1.91 -1.40
CA PHE A 79 15.60 1.39 -0.11
C PHE A 79 15.87 -0.10 -0.02
N THR A 80 16.65 -0.52 0.96
CA THR A 80 17.02 -1.92 1.16
C THR A 80 16.08 -2.59 2.15
N PHE A 81 15.56 -3.75 1.75
CA PHE A 81 14.69 -4.61 2.54
C PHE A 81 15.30 -6.00 2.66
N MET A 82 15.04 -6.70 3.75
CA MET A 82 15.51 -8.06 4.00
C MET A 82 14.32 -9.00 4.16
N ASP A 83 14.36 -10.14 3.49
CA ASP A 83 13.35 -11.17 3.62
C ASP A 83 13.38 -11.77 5.03
N ASN A 84 12.21 -11.90 5.67
CA ASN A 84 12.14 -12.41 7.04
C ASN A 84 12.38 -13.93 7.15
N GLU A 85 12.27 -14.67 6.04
CA GLU A 85 12.46 -16.12 6.00
C GLU A 85 13.84 -16.49 5.44
N SER A 86 14.21 -15.93 4.28
CA SER A 86 15.47 -16.28 3.61
C SER A 86 16.66 -15.40 4.01
N TYR A 87 16.43 -14.27 4.67
CA TYR A 87 17.43 -13.23 4.96
C TYR A 87 18.08 -12.62 3.71
N GLU A 88 17.53 -12.87 2.53
CA GLU A 88 17.98 -12.23 1.29
C GLU A 88 17.61 -10.75 1.28
N GLN A 89 18.52 -9.91 0.78
CA GLN A 89 18.29 -8.48 0.67
C GLN A 89 17.89 -8.09 -0.74
N VAL A 90 16.93 -7.17 -0.84
CA VAL A 90 16.49 -6.58 -2.09
C VAL A 90 16.49 -5.06 -1.97
N ALA A 91 16.99 -4.39 -2.99
CA ALA A 91 16.92 -2.93 -3.10
C ALA A 91 15.76 -2.55 -4.02
N LEU A 92 14.91 -1.63 -3.55
CA LEU A 92 13.83 -1.02 -4.33
C LEU A 92 14.21 0.42 -4.66
N ALA A 93 14.02 0.80 -5.93
CA ALA A 93 14.22 2.17 -6.38
C ALA A 93 13.20 3.13 -5.73
N ASP A 94 13.55 4.41 -5.61
CA ASP A 94 12.68 5.45 -5.06
C ASP A 94 11.30 5.51 -5.73
N GLU A 95 11.23 5.27 -7.04
CA GLU A 95 9.97 5.27 -7.79
C GLU A 95 9.02 4.12 -7.39
N ILE A 96 9.57 2.98 -6.95
CA ILE A 96 8.78 1.82 -6.52
C ILE A 96 8.23 2.04 -5.10
N VAL A 97 9.03 2.69 -4.25
CA VAL A 97 8.61 3.01 -2.87
C VAL A 97 7.64 4.20 -2.87
N GLY A 98 7.91 5.23 -3.68
CA GLY A 98 7.04 6.38 -3.81
C GLY A 98 6.79 7.12 -2.49
N ASP A 99 5.56 7.55 -2.28
CA ASP A 99 5.15 8.35 -1.11
C ASP A 99 5.29 7.60 0.22
N ASP A 100 5.26 6.27 0.19
CA ASP A 100 5.42 5.42 1.37
C ASP A 100 6.80 5.58 2.03
N ALA A 101 7.79 6.11 1.31
CA ALA A 101 9.11 6.44 1.82
C ALA A 101 9.05 7.36 3.05
N ALA A 102 8.05 8.25 3.12
CA ALA A 102 7.81 9.14 4.24
C ALA A 102 7.54 8.40 5.56
N PHE A 103 7.14 7.13 5.48
CA PHE A 103 6.65 6.34 6.60
C PHE A 103 7.51 5.11 6.92
N LEU A 104 8.66 4.94 6.24
CA LEU A 104 9.58 3.84 6.49
C LEU A 104 10.47 4.12 7.72
N LEU A 105 10.17 3.45 8.82
CA LEU A 105 11.05 3.37 9.99
C LEU A 105 11.96 2.16 9.86
N ASP A 106 13.19 2.31 10.34
CA ASP A 106 14.12 1.19 10.48
C ASP A 106 13.41 0.01 11.16
N GLN A 107 13.63 -1.19 10.64
CA GLN A 107 13.07 -2.43 11.15
C GLN A 107 11.54 -2.58 10.98
N ILE A 108 10.85 -1.68 10.26
CA ILE A 108 9.42 -1.87 9.95
C ILE A 108 9.21 -3.08 9.05
N SER A 109 8.22 -3.90 9.39
CA SER A 109 7.79 -5.04 8.57
C SER A 109 6.80 -4.55 7.50
N VAL A 110 7.08 -4.89 6.25
CA VAL A 110 6.30 -4.51 5.06
C VAL A 110 6.04 -5.74 4.19
N ASP A 111 5.05 -5.63 3.31
CA ASP A 111 4.84 -6.60 2.25
C ASP A 111 5.44 -6.06 0.94
N VAL A 112 6.39 -6.78 0.35
CA VAL A 112 6.95 -6.45 -0.97
C VAL A 112 6.30 -7.34 -2.02
N LEU A 113 5.72 -6.71 -3.04
CA LEU A 113 5.12 -7.41 -4.17
C LEU A 113 6.18 -7.67 -5.24
N PHE A 114 6.34 -8.94 -5.60
CA PHE A 114 7.16 -9.41 -6.71
C PHE A 114 6.28 -9.80 -7.89
N TYR A 115 6.68 -9.42 -9.10
CA TYR A 115 6.11 -9.87 -10.35
C TYR A 115 7.23 -10.41 -11.25
N ASN A 116 7.15 -11.69 -11.62
CA ASN A 116 8.24 -12.39 -12.32
C ASN A 116 9.60 -12.20 -11.63
N ASP A 117 9.63 -12.40 -10.30
CA ASP A 117 10.81 -12.26 -9.43
C ASP A 117 11.41 -10.84 -9.35
N ARG A 118 10.74 -9.84 -9.92
CA ARG A 118 11.14 -8.43 -9.80
C ARG A 118 10.25 -7.71 -8.78
N PRO A 119 10.82 -6.94 -7.84
CA PRO A 119 10.02 -6.13 -6.94
C PRO A 119 9.32 -5.02 -7.73
N VAL A 120 8.01 -4.88 -7.53
CA VAL A 120 7.16 -3.93 -8.26
C VAL A 120 6.32 -3.03 -7.36
N GLY A 121 6.36 -3.25 -6.05
CA GLY A 121 5.67 -2.40 -5.09
C GLY A 121 5.97 -2.80 -3.66
N VAL A 122 5.75 -1.87 -2.76
CA VAL A 122 5.79 -2.09 -1.31
C VAL A 122 4.42 -1.76 -0.73
N THR A 123 4.04 -2.40 0.36
CA THR A 123 2.83 -2.09 1.12
C THR A 123 3.19 -2.05 2.59
N LEU A 124 3.03 -0.86 3.18
CA LEU A 124 3.23 -0.67 4.61
C LEU A 124 2.02 -1.19 5.41
N PRO A 125 2.22 -1.47 6.70
CA PRO A 125 1.10 -1.62 7.62
C PRO A 125 0.17 -0.42 7.52
N SER A 126 -1.15 -0.66 7.55
CA SER A 126 -2.18 0.40 7.46
C SER A 126 -2.02 1.51 8.50
N HIS A 127 -1.37 1.18 9.63
CA HIS A 127 -1.09 2.11 10.70
C HIS A 127 0.31 1.87 11.22
N ILE A 128 1.00 2.95 11.53
CA ILE A 128 2.34 2.95 12.10
C ILE A 128 2.36 3.87 13.32
N VAL A 129 3.33 3.67 14.20
CA VAL A 129 3.56 4.54 15.36
C VAL A 129 4.87 5.25 15.16
N MET A 130 4.85 6.58 15.24
CA MET A 130 6.03 7.43 15.13
C MET A 130 6.12 8.40 16.29
N THR A 131 7.34 8.76 16.64
CA THR A 131 7.64 9.78 17.63
C THR A 131 7.65 11.14 16.98
N ILE A 132 7.03 12.13 17.61
CA ILE A 132 7.11 13.54 17.21
C ILE A 132 8.48 14.09 17.62
N THR A 133 9.26 14.57 16.65
CA THR A 133 10.57 15.18 16.89
C THR A 133 10.49 16.69 17.05
N GLU A 134 9.58 17.36 16.33
CA GLU A 134 9.39 18.81 16.39
C GLU A 134 7.90 19.15 16.27
N CYS A 135 7.41 20.17 16.99
CA CYS A 135 6.04 20.64 16.79
C CYS A 135 5.89 22.15 16.97
N GLU A 136 4.97 22.76 16.20
CA GLU A 136 4.70 24.19 16.35
C GLU A 136 4.08 24.51 17.73
N PRO A 137 4.30 25.72 18.27
CA PRO A 137 3.63 26.17 19.48
C PRO A 137 2.11 26.23 19.26
N GLY A 138 1.34 25.53 20.09
CA GLY A 138 -0.11 25.60 20.04
C GLY A 138 -0.58 26.99 20.48
N VAL A 139 -1.19 27.76 19.59
CA VAL A 139 -1.75 29.08 19.92
C VAL A 139 -3.07 28.87 20.68
N LYS A 140 -3.06 29.09 21.99
CA LYS A 140 -4.21 28.94 22.90
C LYS A 140 -5.46 29.78 22.54
N GLY A 141 -5.37 30.66 21.54
CA GLY A 141 -6.47 31.50 21.06
C GLY A 141 -7.27 30.90 19.90
N ASP A 142 -6.85 29.77 19.34
CA ASP A 142 -7.55 29.13 18.23
C ASP A 142 -8.72 28.29 18.77
N THR A 143 -9.86 28.96 19.00
CA THR A 143 -11.10 28.38 19.54
C THR A 143 -11.90 27.59 18.51
N ALA A 144 -11.34 27.34 17.33
CA ALA A 144 -11.95 26.48 16.34
C ALA A 144 -11.94 25.02 16.82
N THR A 145 -13.11 24.40 16.84
CA THR A 145 -13.27 22.96 17.06
C THR A 145 -12.40 22.21 16.04
N ASN A 146 -11.46 21.39 16.50
CA ASN A 146 -10.48 20.63 15.69
C ASN A 146 -9.31 21.44 15.10
N ALA A 147 -8.84 22.51 15.77
CA ALA A 147 -7.57 23.13 15.41
C ALA A 147 -6.42 22.11 15.38
N THR A 148 -5.62 22.16 14.31
CA THR A 148 -4.44 21.32 14.08
C THR A 148 -3.21 22.19 13.91
N LYS A 149 -2.04 21.60 14.11
CA LYS A 149 -0.74 22.24 13.93
C LYS A 149 0.21 21.31 13.18
N ASN A 150 1.24 21.88 12.58
CA ASN A 150 2.29 21.08 11.97
C ASN A 150 3.16 20.42 13.04
N ALA A 151 3.52 19.16 12.80
CA ALA A 151 4.54 18.45 13.54
C ALA A 151 5.41 17.62 12.59
N VAL A 152 6.65 17.39 12.99
CA VAL A 152 7.63 16.55 12.28
C VAL A 152 7.74 15.23 13.04
N VAL A 153 7.68 14.12 12.31
CA VAL A 153 7.92 12.77 12.85
C VAL A 153 9.39 12.36 12.67
N GLU A 154 9.81 11.28 13.31
CA GLU A 154 11.20 10.80 13.29
C GLU A 154 11.80 10.51 11.89
N THR A 155 10.98 10.31 10.86
CA THR A 155 11.44 10.21 9.46
C THR A 155 11.72 11.57 8.80
N GLY A 156 11.43 12.68 9.49
CA GLY A 156 11.48 14.04 8.94
C GLY A 156 10.20 14.45 8.20
N HIS A 157 9.21 13.57 8.07
CA HIS A 157 7.94 13.89 7.41
C HIS A 157 7.09 14.84 8.26
N LYS A 158 6.36 15.74 7.59
CA LYS A 158 5.46 16.72 8.25
C LYS A 158 4.03 16.21 8.22
N ILE A 159 3.38 16.20 9.38
CA ILE A 159 1.98 15.79 9.54
C ILE A 159 1.16 16.85 10.29
N GLN A 160 -0.16 16.83 10.10
CA GLN A 160 -1.10 17.62 10.89
C GLN A 160 -1.48 16.84 12.16
N VAL A 161 -1.31 17.46 13.32
CA VAL A 161 -1.66 16.87 14.62
C VAL A 161 -2.51 17.82 15.47
N PRO A 162 -3.32 17.31 16.42
CA PRO A 162 -4.04 18.17 17.35
C PRO A 162 -3.12 19.08 18.18
N LEU A 163 -3.62 20.26 18.58
CA LEU A 163 -2.83 21.26 19.33
C LEU A 163 -2.19 20.74 20.63
N PHE A 164 -2.76 19.70 21.25
CA PHE A 164 -2.28 19.14 22.51
C PHE A 164 -1.05 18.21 22.36
N ILE A 165 -0.72 17.77 21.14
CA ILE A 165 0.45 16.93 20.88
C ILE A 165 1.73 17.72 21.14
N ARG A 166 2.71 17.05 21.74
CA ARG A 166 4.00 17.63 22.11
C ARG A 166 5.16 16.85 21.49
N GLU A 167 6.32 17.47 21.45
CA GLU A 167 7.57 16.77 21.14
C GLU A 167 7.80 15.61 22.11
N GLY A 168 8.24 14.47 21.58
CA GLY A 168 8.39 13.21 22.31
C GLY A 168 7.12 12.37 22.41
N ASP A 169 5.93 12.90 22.08
CA ASP A 169 4.71 12.08 22.02
C ASP A 169 4.82 11.04 20.90
N LYS A 170 4.31 9.83 21.15
CA LYS A 170 4.12 8.80 20.13
C LYS A 170 2.72 8.91 19.55
N VAL A 171 2.64 8.98 18.23
CA VAL A 171 1.38 9.11 17.50
C VAL A 171 1.22 7.97 16.51
N LYS A 172 -0.02 7.50 16.35
CA LYS A 172 -0.40 6.56 15.32
C LYS A 172 -0.83 7.32 14.07
N ILE A 173 -0.33 6.89 12.92
CA ILE A 173 -0.56 7.53 11.62
C ILE A 173 -1.13 6.48 10.66
N ASP A 174 -2.12 6.85 9.86
CA ASP A 174 -2.61 6.03 8.74
C ASP A 174 -1.69 6.24 7.53
N THR A 175 -0.96 5.20 7.13
CA THR A 175 0.04 5.28 6.04
C THR A 175 -0.58 5.58 4.67
N ARG A 176 -1.86 5.26 4.48
CA ARG A 176 -2.55 5.47 3.20
C ARG A 176 -2.93 6.93 2.96
N THR A 177 -3.08 7.70 4.04
CA THR A 177 -3.53 9.10 3.99
C THR A 177 -2.52 10.07 4.60
N GLY A 178 -1.54 9.58 5.34
CA GLY A 178 -0.62 10.38 6.16
C GLY A 178 -1.29 11.05 7.36
N ALA A 179 -2.54 10.69 7.67
CA ALA A 179 -3.31 11.37 8.72
C ALA A 179 -2.98 10.85 10.12
N TYR A 180 -2.93 11.77 11.08
CA TYR A 180 -2.95 11.44 12.50
C TYR A 180 -4.23 10.67 12.85
N VAL A 181 -4.07 9.59 13.63
CA VAL A 181 -5.19 8.77 14.13
C VAL A 181 -5.38 8.99 15.62
N GLU A 182 -4.36 8.73 16.43
CA GLU A 182 -4.43 8.85 17.88
C GLU A 182 -3.04 9.04 18.51
N ARG A 183 -2.98 9.59 19.72
CA ARG A 183 -1.78 9.58 20.54
C ARG A 183 -1.72 8.27 21.30
N ILE A 184 -0.59 7.58 21.21
CA ILE A 184 -0.33 6.39 22.00
C ILE A 184 0.07 6.81 23.40
N ASN A 185 -0.77 6.50 24.39
CA ASN A 185 -0.38 6.61 25.79
C ASN A 185 0.49 5.38 26.11
N THR A 186 1.75 5.63 26.46
CA THR A 186 2.66 4.58 26.94
C THR A 186 2.44 4.32 28.42
#